data_AF-A0A315ETU6-F1
#
_entry.id   AF-A0A315ETU6-F1
#
_cell.length_a   1.000
_cell.length_b   1.000
_cell.length_c   1.000
_cell.angle_alpha   90.00
_cell.angle_beta   90.00
_cell.angle_gamma   90.00
#
_symmetry.space_group_name_H-M   'P 1'
#
loop_
_entity.id
_entity.type
_entity.pdbx_description
1 polymer ?
#
loop_
_entity_poly.entity_id
_entity_poly.type
_entity_poly.pdbx_seq_one_letter_code
_entity_poly.pdbx_strand_id
1 'polypeptide(L)'
;MVVIADSDCIRKLAYCSFLSEFLQIVEVPPNDIWVLPDVAFQLRRKLSSSSDALADFEKFFKKTKQIPKASLNMLARFESLDSGEQQIFALLCEVERVNLVATGDKAAMRLVASLIHKDPSLGKLMETSTIWCFESVILRLIEKQGFSITNARIKRWKERDSASMDMSMRLIFTDESTADSVKAELKARIHTLRASCIGVPIQ
;
A
#
# COMPACT_ATOMS: atom_id res chain seq x y z
N MET A 1 -2.18 4.23 -17.09
CA MET A 1 -2.42 4.23 -15.63
C MET A 1 -1.10 3.99 -14.94
N VAL A 2 -0.79 4.71 -13.86
CA VAL A 2 0.43 4.56 -13.05
C VAL A 2 0.02 4.33 -11.60
N VAL A 3 0.68 3.36 -10.98
CA VAL A 3 0.48 2.97 -9.59
C VAL A 3 1.70 3.39 -8.78
N ILE A 4 1.50 4.09 -7.67
CA ILE A 4 2.58 4.29 -6.69
C ILE A 4 2.40 3.29 -5.56
N ALA A 5 3.43 2.51 -5.26
CA ALA A 5 3.46 1.62 -4.10
C ALA A 5 4.44 2.15 -3.05
N ASP A 6 3.95 2.39 -1.84
CA ASP A 6 4.78 2.88 -0.74
C ASP A 6 5.65 1.75 -0.15
N SER A 7 6.63 2.15 0.66
CA SER A 7 7.57 1.19 1.25
C SER A 7 6.90 0.22 2.23
N ASP A 8 5.87 0.66 2.97
CA ASP A 8 5.20 -0.18 3.96
C ASP A 8 4.39 -1.30 3.32
N CYS A 9 3.61 -0.99 2.28
CA CYS A 9 2.85 -1.96 1.50
C CYS A 9 3.78 -2.94 0.80
N ILE A 10 4.83 -2.46 0.12
CA ILE A 10 5.82 -3.32 -0.54
C ILE A 10 6.47 -4.29 0.46
N ARG A 11 6.86 -3.79 1.65
CA ARG A 11 7.45 -4.62 2.71
C ARG A 11 6.51 -5.76 3.12
N LYS A 12 5.26 -5.43 3.42
CA LYS A 12 4.25 -6.41 3.88
C LYS A 12 3.96 -7.45 2.80
N LEU A 13 3.89 -7.03 1.53
CA LEU A 13 3.72 -7.94 0.39
C LEU A 13 4.94 -8.84 0.20
N ALA A 14 6.16 -8.32 0.38
CA ALA A 14 7.39 -9.11 0.25
C ALA A 14 7.44 -10.26 1.27
N TYR A 15 7.09 -9.99 2.54
CA TYR A 15 7.05 -11.02 3.58
C TYR A 15 6.04 -12.14 3.29
N CYS A 16 4.96 -11.82 2.60
CA CYS A 16 3.95 -12.79 2.17
C CYS A 16 4.24 -13.37 0.78
N SER A 17 5.32 -12.98 0.12
CA SER A 17 5.63 -13.33 -1.27
C SER A 17 4.47 -13.02 -2.23
N PHE A 18 3.87 -11.84 -2.12
CA PHE A 18 2.76 -11.38 -2.96
C PHE A 18 3.15 -10.33 -3.99
N LEU A 19 4.43 -9.94 -4.10
CA LEU A 19 4.79 -8.84 -4.99
C LEU A 19 4.52 -9.16 -6.47
N SER A 20 4.68 -10.42 -6.89
CA SER A 20 4.35 -10.83 -8.26
C SER A 20 2.84 -10.79 -8.52
N GLU A 21 2.02 -11.26 -7.58
CA GLU A 21 0.56 -11.21 -7.69
C GLU A 21 0.02 -9.78 -7.56
N PHE A 22 0.72 -8.93 -6.81
CA PHE A 22 0.45 -7.49 -6.76
C PHE A 22 0.53 -6.88 -8.16
N LEU A 23 1.59 -7.17 -8.94
CA LEU A 23 1.69 -6.74 -10.34
C LEU A 23 0.48 -7.17 -11.18
N GLN A 24 -0.04 -8.37 -10.90
CA GLN A 24 -1.17 -8.92 -11.65
C GLN A 24 -2.50 -8.31 -11.24
N ILE A 25 -2.73 -7.95 -9.97
CA ILE A 25 -4.01 -7.34 -9.55
C ILE A 25 -4.12 -5.86 -9.94
N VAL A 26 -3.00 -5.16 -10.08
CA VAL A 26 -3.01 -3.75 -10.49
C VAL A 26 -3.16 -3.57 -12.01
N GLU A 27 -2.92 -4.65 -12.76
CA GLU A 27 -3.14 -4.71 -14.22
C GLU A 27 -2.43 -3.61 -15.02
N VAL A 28 -1.30 -3.12 -14.50
CA VAL A 28 -0.41 -2.20 -15.22
C VAL A 28 0.90 -2.89 -15.59
N PRO A 29 1.56 -2.46 -16.67
CA PRO A 29 2.93 -2.83 -16.95
C PRO A 29 3.83 -2.58 -15.74
N PRO A 30 4.80 -3.45 -15.42
CA PRO A 30 5.64 -3.27 -14.24
C PRO A 30 6.40 -1.93 -14.19
N ASN A 31 6.75 -1.36 -15.35
CA ASN A 31 7.40 -0.05 -15.48
C ASN A 31 6.47 1.14 -15.20
N ASP A 32 5.15 0.91 -15.14
CA ASP A 32 4.13 1.86 -14.69
C ASP A 32 3.79 1.71 -13.20
N ILE A 33 4.51 0.84 -12.49
CA ILE A 33 4.52 0.82 -11.02
C ILE A 33 5.72 1.63 -10.55
N TRP A 34 5.42 2.70 -9.84
CA TRP A 34 6.42 3.61 -9.32
C TRP A 34 6.61 3.43 -7.83
N VAL A 35 7.85 3.60 -7.40
CA VAL A 35 8.26 3.47 -6.00
C VAL A 35 9.13 4.66 -5.59
N LEU A 36 9.22 4.91 -4.29
CA LEU A 36 10.10 5.95 -3.74
C LEU A 36 11.58 5.67 -4.09
N PRO A 37 12.41 6.69 -4.36
CA PRO A 37 13.80 6.49 -4.77
C PRO A 37 14.65 5.74 -3.72
N ASP A 38 14.36 5.99 -2.45
CA ASP A 38 15.04 5.45 -1.27
C ASP A 38 14.45 4.11 -0.79
N VAL A 39 13.40 3.59 -1.44
CA VAL A 39 12.75 2.32 -1.07
C VAL A 39 13.74 1.16 -1.04
N ALA A 40 14.71 1.13 -1.96
CA ALA A 40 15.69 0.06 -2.04
C ALA A 40 16.58 0.02 -0.80
N PHE A 41 17.08 1.17 -0.37
CA PHE A 41 17.90 1.26 0.83
C PHE A 41 17.08 0.92 2.08
N GLN A 42 15.87 1.48 2.20
CA GLN A 42 15.00 1.25 3.34
C GLN A 42 14.61 -0.24 3.47
N LEU A 43 14.17 -0.87 2.37
CA LEU A 43 13.65 -2.23 2.40
C LEU A 43 14.74 -3.30 2.46
N ARG A 44 15.92 -3.09 1.86
CA ARG A 44 17.06 -4.01 2.05
C ARG A 44 17.42 -4.17 3.52
N ARG A 45 17.39 -3.07 4.28
CA ARG A 45 17.63 -3.08 5.72
C ARG A 45 16.47 -3.72 6.49
N LYS A 46 15.21 -3.39 6.16
CA LYS A 46 14.04 -3.91 6.87
C LYS A 46 13.77 -5.40 6.59
N LEU A 47 14.17 -5.91 5.43
CA LEU A 47 13.96 -7.30 5.00
C LEU A 47 15.20 -8.19 5.24
N SER A 48 16.26 -7.69 5.87
CA SER A 48 17.51 -8.44 6.05
C SER A 48 17.35 -9.70 6.90
N SER A 49 16.30 -9.79 7.72
CA SER A 49 15.95 -10.99 8.50
C SER A 49 15.33 -12.12 7.66
N SER A 50 14.90 -11.85 6.42
CA SER A 50 14.24 -12.82 5.56
C SER A 50 14.80 -12.79 4.15
N SER A 51 15.68 -13.75 3.84
CA SER A 51 16.29 -13.89 2.50
C SER A 51 15.24 -14.03 1.39
N ASP A 52 14.16 -14.77 1.66
CA ASP A 52 13.06 -14.96 0.72
C ASP A 52 12.32 -13.65 0.42
N ALA A 53 11.96 -12.89 1.45
CA ALA A 53 11.27 -11.61 1.29
C ALA A 53 12.16 -10.59 0.57
N LEU A 54 13.46 -10.56 0.92
CA LEU A 54 14.44 -9.72 0.23
C LEU A 54 14.58 -10.12 -1.25
N ALA A 55 14.64 -11.42 -1.55
CA ALA A 55 14.74 -11.89 -2.93
C ALA A 55 13.48 -11.57 -3.75
N ASP A 56 12.29 -11.65 -3.14
CA ASP A 56 11.03 -11.25 -3.78
C ASP A 56 11.01 -9.75 -4.06
N PHE A 57 11.44 -8.94 -3.09
CA PHE A 57 11.59 -7.49 -3.25
C PHE A 57 12.56 -7.12 -4.38
N GLU A 58 13.75 -7.73 -4.45
CA GLU A 58 14.72 -7.42 -5.51
C GLU A 58 14.19 -7.78 -6.91
N LYS A 59 13.41 -8.86 -7.04
CA LYS A 59 12.75 -9.22 -8.30
C LYS A 59 11.69 -8.21 -8.71
N PHE A 60 10.91 -7.71 -7.75
CA PHE A 60 9.93 -6.67 -7.97
C PHE A 60 10.60 -5.34 -8.35
N PHE A 61 11.56 -4.89 -7.55
CA PHE A 61 12.25 -3.60 -7.70
C PHE A 61 12.96 -3.46 -9.05
N LYS A 62 13.53 -4.55 -9.59
CA LYS A 62 14.14 -4.56 -10.93
C LYS A 62 13.17 -4.24 -12.08
N LYS A 63 11.87 -4.41 -11.86
CA LYS A 63 10.83 -4.21 -12.87
C LYS A 63 10.10 -2.87 -12.72
N THR A 64 10.16 -2.26 -11.53
CA THR A 64 9.48 -1.01 -11.23
C THR A 64 10.33 0.20 -11.60
N LYS A 65 9.71 1.39 -11.56
CA LYS A 65 10.37 2.66 -11.82
C LYS A 65 10.41 3.51 -10.55
N GLN A 66 11.38 4.39 -10.41
CA GLN A 66 11.35 5.39 -9.35
C GLN A 66 10.41 6.54 -9.74
N ILE A 67 9.68 7.06 -8.76
CA ILE A 67 8.86 8.26 -8.95
C ILE A 67 9.73 9.47 -9.35
N PRO A 68 9.25 10.37 -10.23
CA PRO A 68 9.92 11.65 -10.48
C PRO A 68 9.78 12.57 -9.26
N LYS A 69 10.49 13.70 -9.25
CA LYS A 69 10.28 14.76 -8.24
C LYS A 69 9.00 15.53 -8.53
N ALA A 70 8.24 15.84 -7.49
CA ALA A 70 7.03 16.66 -7.57
C ALA A 70 7.39 18.14 -7.55
N SER A 71 6.44 19.02 -7.89
CA SER A 71 6.67 20.45 -7.76
C SER A 71 6.73 20.87 -6.29
N LEU A 72 7.53 21.90 -6.02
CA LEU A 72 7.65 22.49 -4.68
C LEU A 72 6.31 23.02 -4.15
N ASN A 73 5.48 23.59 -5.05
CA ASN A 73 4.18 24.15 -4.68
C ASN A 73 3.23 23.07 -4.15
N MET A 74 3.25 21.88 -4.74
CA MET A 74 2.40 20.78 -4.27
C MET A 74 2.97 20.07 -3.06
N LEU A 75 4.30 19.92 -2.96
CA LEU A 75 4.94 19.42 -1.74
C LEU A 75 4.57 20.26 -0.51
N ALA A 76 4.55 21.59 -0.66
CA ALA A 76 4.18 22.50 0.43
C ALA A 76 2.77 22.27 0.98
N ARG A 77 1.83 21.77 0.15
CA ARG A 77 0.45 21.46 0.60
C ARG A 77 0.38 20.22 1.49
N PHE A 78 1.45 19.43 1.53
CA PHE A 78 1.57 18.20 2.32
C PHE A 78 2.65 18.30 3.40
N GLU A 79 3.08 19.51 3.80
CA GLU A 79 4.22 19.73 4.70
C GLU A 79 4.20 18.95 6.03
N SER A 80 3.01 18.54 6.50
CA SER A 80 2.84 17.73 7.71
C SER A 80 3.13 16.24 7.54
N LEU A 81 3.27 15.76 6.29
CA LEU A 81 3.64 14.39 5.98
C LEU A 81 5.15 14.23 5.95
N ASP A 82 5.66 12.98 6.01
CA ASP A 82 7.08 12.77 5.75
C ASP A 82 7.44 13.03 4.28
N SER A 83 8.72 13.25 3.98
CA SER A 83 9.16 13.63 2.64
C SER A 83 8.78 12.62 1.53
N GLY A 84 8.71 11.33 1.87
CA GLY A 84 8.29 10.29 0.94
C GLY A 84 6.79 10.37 0.68
N GLU A 85 5.99 10.47 1.73
CA GLU A 85 4.54 10.65 1.64
C GLU A 85 4.16 11.94 0.89
N GLN A 86 4.81 13.06 1.19
CA GLN A 86 4.66 14.32 0.45
C GLN A 86 4.83 14.10 -1.04
N GLN A 87 5.90 13.40 -1.42
CA GLN A 87 6.25 13.14 -2.81
C GLN A 87 5.21 12.23 -3.49
N ILE A 88 4.65 11.25 -2.78
CA ILE A 88 3.59 10.37 -3.31
C ILE A 88 2.30 11.17 -3.55
N PHE A 89 1.80 11.88 -2.55
CA PHE A 89 0.51 12.58 -2.63
C PHE A 89 0.57 13.81 -3.53
N ALA A 90 1.71 14.49 -3.61
CA ALA A 90 1.92 15.56 -4.59
C ALA A 90 1.82 15.01 -6.02
N LEU A 91 2.50 13.91 -6.34
CA LEU A 91 2.40 13.31 -7.69
C LEU A 91 1.01 12.80 -8.03
N LEU A 92 0.30 12.25 -7.04
CA LEU A 92 -1.09 11.83 -7.21
C LEU A 92 -2.00 12.98 -7.65
N CYS A 93 -1.73 14.20 -7.17
CA CYS A 93 -2.48 15.40 -7.54
C CYS A 93 -1.98 16.07 -8.83
N GLU A 94 -0.69 15.92 -9.16
CA GLU A 94 -0.05 16.64 -10.28
C GLU A 94 -0.04 15.87 -11.59
N VAL A 95 0.08 14.54 -11.52
CA VAL A 95 0.34 13.70 -12.67
C VAL A 95 -0.92 12.91 -12.99
N GLU A 96 -1.67 13.34 -14.01
CA GLU A 96 -2.97 12.77 -14.39
C GLU A 96 -2.96 11.23 -14.53
N ARG A 97 -1.86 10.65 -15.04
CA ARG A 97 -1.75 9.20 -15.20
C ARG A 97 -1.55 8.45 -13.88
N VAL A 98 -1.12 9.13 -12.80
CA VAL A 98 -1.00 8.57 -11.45
C VAL A 98 -2.37 8.66 -10.80
N ASN A 99 -3.05 7.54 -10.69
CA ASN A 99 -4.42 7.49 -10.17
C ASN A 99 -4.60 6.41 -9.10
N LEU A 100 -3.53 5.68 -8.73
CA LEU A 100 -3.60 4.65 -7.71
C LEU A 100 -2.39 4.72 -6.79
N VAL A 101 -2.65 4.75 -5.48
CA VAL A 101 -1.63 4.58 -4.44
C VAL A 101 -1.93 3.34 -3.64
N ALA A 102 -0.96 2.43 -3.54
CA ALA A 102 -0.99 1.30 -2.62
C ALA A 102 -0.15 1.66 -1.38
N THR A 103 -0.80 1.73 -0.22
CA THR A 103 -0.14 2.12 1.03
C THR A 103 -0.50 1.22 2.21
N GLY A 104 0.46 1.00 3.10
CA GLY A 104 0.22 0.36 4.39
C GLY A 104 -0.01 1.37 5.52
N ASP A 105 0.25 2.65 5.29
CA ASP A 105 0.27 3.69 6.30
C ASP A 105 -1.10 4.39 6.44
N LYS A 106 -1.81 4.03 7.51
CA LYS A 106 -3.12 4.62 7.84
C LYS A 106 -2.99 5.97 8.54
N ALA A 107 -1.85 6.29 9.11
CA ALA A 107 -1.61 7.59 9.74
C ALA A 107 -1.47 8.66 8.66
N ALA A 108 -0.72 8.37 7.59
CA ALA A 108 -0.61 9.20 6.40
C ALA A 108 -1.99 9.57 5.85
N MET A 109 -2.87 8.58 5.70
CA MET A 109 -4.22 8.77 5.15
C MET A 109 -5.09 9.68 6.03
N ARG A 110 -4.98 9.58 7.36
CA ARG A 110 -5.68 10.47 8.29
C ARG A 110 -5.14 11.89 8.25
N LEU A 111 -3.83 12.05 8.09
CA LEU A 111 -3.21 13.36 7.90
C LEU A 111 -3.69 14.00 6.58
N VAL A 112 -3.71 13.24 5.49
CA VAL A 112 -4.26 13.71 4.20
C VAL A 112 -5.74 14.10 4.34
N ALA A 113 -6.55 13.33 5.04
CA ALA A 113 -7.95 13.70 5.31
C ALA A 113 -8.05 15.03 6.09
N SER A 114 -7.19 15.24 7.09
CA SER A 114 -7.11 16.51 7.81
C SER A 114 -6.72 17.67 6.91
N LEU A 115 -5.78 17.46 5.99
CA LEU A 115 -5.38 18.47 5.00
C LEU A 115 -6.52 18.79 4.03
N ILE A 116 -7.25 17.78 3.53
CA ILE A 116 -8.43 17.98 2.67
C ILE A 116 -9.53 18.75 3.42
N HIS A 117 -9.71 18.50 4.72
CA HIS A 117 -10.68 19.25 5.51
C HIS A 117 -10.31 20.74 5.61
N LYS A 118 -9.01 21.06 5.74
CA LYS A 118 -8.50 22.43 5.77
C LYS A 118 -8.52 23.09 4.39
N ASP A 119 -8.29 22.31 3.34
CA ASP A 119 -8.24 22.74 1.95
C ASP A 119 -9.04 21.79 1.05
N PRO A 120 -10.34 22.03 0.87
CA PRO A 120 -11.21 21.17 0.07
C PRO A 120 -10.79 21.02 -1.39
N SER A 121 -9.97 21.94 -1.92
CA SER A 121 -9.47 21.82 -3.28
C SER A 121 -8.48 20.66 -3.45
N LEU A 122 -7.81 20.21 -2.37
CA LEU A 122 -7.03 18.96 -2.39
C LEU A 122 -7.91 17.74 -2.63
N GLY A 123 -9.10 17.71 -2.00
CA GLY A 123 -10.07 16.64 -2.22
C GLY A 123 -10.44 16.53 -3.70
N LYS A 124 -10.73 17.67 -4.34
CA LYS A 124 -11.04 17.73 -5.78
C LYS A 124 -9.92 17.20 -6.67
N LEU A 125 -8.67 17.53 -6.35
CA LEU A 125 -7.51 17.04 -7.10
C LEU A 125 -7.35 15.52 -7.00
N MET A 126 -7.84 14.91 -5.91
CA MET A 126 -7.75 13.48 -5.66
C MET A 126 -9.02 12.71 -6.08
N GLU A 127 -10.07 13.36 -6.60
CA GLU A 127 -11.36 12.71 -6.91
C GLU A 127 -11.24 11.57 -7.94
N THR A 128 -10.31 11.68 -8.89
CA THR A 128 -10.04 10.65 -9.91
C THR A 128 -9.04 9.59 -9.45
N SER A 129 -8.49 9.76 -8.25
CA SER A 129 -7.51 8.85 -7.67
C SER A 129 -8.17 7.76 -6.84
N THR A 130 -7.41 6.72 -6.54
CA THR A 130 -7.83 5.59 -5.71
C THR A 130 -6.69 5.22 -4.77
N ILE A 131 -7.01 4.95 -3.51
CA ILE A 131 -6.03 4.49 -2.53
C ILE A 131 -6.39 3.09 -2.07
N TRP A 132 -5.51 2.14 -2.34
CA TRP A 132 -5.59 0.79 -1.80
C TRP A 132 -4.77 0.74 -0.52
N CYS A 133 -5.43 0.54 0.62
CA CYS A 133 -4.69 0.17 1.81
C CYS A 133 -4.23 -1.30 1.71
N PHE A 134 -3.33 -1.72 2.61
CA PHE A 134 -2.87 -3.10 2.61
C PHE A 134 -4.03 -4.12 2.69
N GLU A 135 -5.06 -3.84 3.49
CA GLU A 135 -6.27 -4.68 3.57
C GLU A 135 -6.98 -4.82 2.21
N SER A 136 -7.06 -3.73 1.44
CA SER A 136 -7.66 -3.70 0.11
C SER A 136 -6.90 -4.58 -0.89
N VAL A 137 -5.57 -4.59 -0.77
CA VAL A 137 -4.69 -5.45 -1.57
C VAL A 137 -4.90 -6.92 -1.19
N ILE A 138 -4.92 -7.25 0.10
CA ILE A 138 -5.18 -8.61 0.57
C ILE A 138 -6.56 -9.11 0.13
N LEU A 139 -7.60 -8.27 0.19
CA LEU A 139 -8.94 -8.64 -0.24
C LEU A 139 -8.96 -9.02 -1.73
N ARG A 140 -8.33 -8.21 -2.59
CA ARG A 140 -8.20 -8.48 -4.04
C ARG A 140 -7.38 -9.74 -4.32
N LEU A 141 -6.33 -9.98 -3.53
CA LEU A 141 -5.56 -11.23 -3.61
C LEU A 141 -6.44 -12.44 -3.30
N ILE A 142 -7.26 -12.39 -2.24
CA ILE A 142 -8.22 -13.46 -1.91
C ILE A 142 -9.20 -13.69 -3.07
N GLU A 143 -9.70 -12.62 -3.69
CA GLU A 143 -10.62 -12.70 -4.83
C GLU A 143 -9.97 -13.32 -6.07
N LYS A 144 -8.70 -12.99 -6.34
CA LYS A 144 -7.97 -13.45 -7.54
C LYS A 144 -7.40 -14.86 -7.41
N GLN A 145 -6.81 -15.21 -6.27
CA GLN A 145 -6.07 -16.49 -6.09
C GLN A 145 -6.72 -17.43 -5.07
N GLY A 146 -7.77 -16.99 -4.38
CA GLY A 146 -8.45 -17.76 -3.36
C GLY A 146 -7.89 -17.58 -1.95
N PHE A 147 -8.76 -17.87 -0.98
CA PHE A 147 -8.46 -17.72 0.45
C PHE A 147 -7.35 -18.65 0.93
N SER A 148 -7.39 -19.94 0.56
CA SER A 148 -6.44 -20.94 1.07
C SER A 148 -4.99 -20.58 0.78
N ILE A 149 -4.70 -20.12 -0.46
CA ILE A 149 -3.36 -19.69 -0.86
C ILE A 149 -2.96 -18.42 -0.09
N THR A 150 -3.88 -17.46 0.00
CA THR A 150 -3.61 -16.18 0.67
C THR A 150 -3.35 -16.38 2.16
N ASN A 151 -4.18 -17.16 2.84
CA ASN A 151 -4.06 -17.49 4.25
C ASN A 151 -2.73 -18.21 4.54
N ALA A 152 -2.38 -19.23 3.75
CA ALA A 152 -1.12 -19.96 3.94
C ALA A 152 0.11 -19.04 3.85
N ARG A 153 0.13 -18.09 2.92
CA ARG A 153 1.24 -17.14 2.76
C ARG A 153 1.31 -16.11 3.89
N ILE A 154 0.16 -15.62 4.37
CA ILE A 154 0.12 -14.70 5.53
C ILE A 154 0.54 -15.42 6.81
N LYS A 155 0.14 -16.68 7.01
CA LYS A 155 0.61 -17.48 8.14
C LYS A 155 2.11 -17.74 8.10
N ARG A 156 2.69 -17.98 6.91
CA ARG A 156 4.15 -18.07 6.76
C ARG A 156 4.88 -16.79 7.19
N TRP A 157 4.32 -15.61 6.93
CA TRP A 157 4.87 -14.36 7.47
C TRP A 157 4.90 -14.39 9.01
N LYS A 158 3.77 -14.78 9.65
CA LYS A 158 3.67 -14.94 11.10
C LYS A 158 4.74 -15.89 11.66
N GLU A 159 4.96 -17.04 11.00
CA GLU A 159 5.92 -18.05 11.42
C GLU A 159 7.37 -17.57 11.31
N ARG A 160 7.69 -16.81 10.24
CA ARG A 160 9.05 -16.35 9.94
C ARG A 160 9.46 -15.14 10.77
N ASP A 161 8.56 -14.17 10.89
CA ASP A 161 8.85 -12.88 11.51
C ASP A 161 7.57 -12.29 12.12
N SER A 162 7.04 -12.99 13.13
CA SER A 162 5.88 -12.53 13.90
C SER A 162 6.06 -11.10 14.38
N ALA A 163 7.26 -10.69 14.82
CA ALA A 163 7.51 -9.34 15.34
C ALA A 163 7.24 -8.24 14.30
N SER A 164 7.63 -8.46 13.04
CA SER A 164 7.37 -7.54 11.93
C SER A 164 5.91 -7.53 11.45
N MET A 165 5.12 -8.54 11.83
CA MET A 165 3.77 -8.73 11.30
C MET A 165 2.82 -7.64 11.75
N ASP A 166 2.06 -7.08 10.82
CA ASP A 166 1.04 -6.08 11.11
C ASP A 166 0.01 -6.64 12.12
N MET A 167 -0.27 -5.90 13.20
CA MET A 167 -1.17 -6.35 14.25
C MET A 167 -2.58 -6.66 13.72
N SER A 168 -3.06 -5.90 12.73
CA SER A 168 -4.34 -6.19 12.09
C SER A 168 -4.34 -7.56 11.44
N MET A 169 -3.28 -7.89 10.71
CA MET A 169 -3.16 -9.17 10.02
C MET A 169 -3.08 -10.33 11.01
N ARG A 170 -2.39 -10.14 12.15
CA ARG A 170 -2.33 -11.16 13.21
C ARG A 170 -3.72 -11.49 13.79
N LEU A 171 -4.57 -10.46 13.94
CA LEU A 171 -5.91 -10.62 14.49
C LEU A 171 -6.89 -11.22 13.48
N ILE A 172 -6.72 -10.92 12.19
CA ILE A 172 -7.60 -11.40 11.12
C ILE A 172 -7.28 -12.85 10.75
N PHE A 173 -5.99 -13.19 10.60
CA PHE A 173 -5.54 -14.48 10.10
C PHE A 173 -5.14 -15.41 11.25
N THR A 174 -6.14 -15.94 11.94
CA THR A 174 -5.99 -16.94 13.02
C THR A 174 -6.06 -18.37 12.47
N ASP A 175 -5.86 -19.37 13.34
CA ASP A 175 -5.98 -20.78 12.94
C ASP A 175 -7.41 -21.21 12.64
N GLU A 176 -8.38 -20.50 13.19
CA GLU A 176 -9.82 -20.72 13.02
C GLU A 176 -10.43 -19.83 11.92
N SER A 177 -9.60 -19.01 11.25
CA SER A 177 -10.07 -18.08 10.23
C SER A 177 -10.67 -18.77 9.01
N THR A 178 -11.84 -18.30 8.57
CA THR A 178 -12.52 -18.77 7.36
C THR A 178 -12.47 -17.68 6.29
N ALA A 179 -12.73 -18.04 5.03
CA ALA A 179 -12.76 -17.08 3.94
C ALA A 179 -13.76 -15.95 4.20
N ASP A 180 -14.93 -16.28 4.75
CA ASP A 180 -16.00 -15.31 5.00
C ASP A 180 -15.67 -14.40 6.19
N SER A 181 -15.14 -14.95 7.30
CA SER A 181 -14.78 -14.13 8.46
C SER A 181 -13.65 -13.15 8.14
N VAL A 182 -12.63 -13.60 7.39
CA VAL A 182 -11.52 -12.76 6.95
C VAL A 182 -11.96 -11.67 6.00
N LYS A 183 -12.77 -12.00 4.98
CA LYS A 183 -13.31 -11.01 4.05
C LYS A 183 -14.18 -9.98 4.77
N ALA A 184 -15.01 -10.41 5.72
CA ALA A 184 -15.86 -9.51 6.51
C ALA A 184 -15.02 -8.53 7.34
N GLU A 185 -14.00 -9.01 8.04
CA GLU A 185 -13.14 -8.17 8.89
C GLU A 185 -12.26 -7.21 8.08
N LEU A 186 -11.71 -7.65 6.93
CA LEU A 186 -10.98 -6.77 6.01
C LEU A 186 -11.90 -5.64 5.51
N LYS A 187 -13.12 -5.97 5.07
CA LYS A 187 -14.10 -4.98 4.60
C LYS A 187 -14.51 -4.02 5.71
N ALA A 188 -14.74 -4.52 6.94
CA ALA A 188 -15.06 -3.70 8.10
C ALA A 188 -13.96 -2.68 8.38
N ARG A 189 -12.69 -3.10 8.34
CA ARG A 189 -11.54 -2.21 8.55
C ARG A 189 -11.39 -1.14 7.47
N ILE A 190 -11.57 -1.50 6.20
CA ILE A 190 -11.58 -0.55 5.08
C ILE A 190 -12.71 0.46 5.27
N HIS A 191 -13.90 0.00 5.68
CA HIS A 191 -15.04 0.86 5.96
C HIS A 191 -14.78 1.83 7.11
N THR A 192 -14.23 1.36 8.24
CA THR A 192 -13.83 2.23 9.36
C THR A 192 -12.79 3.25 8.94
N LEU A 193 -11.80 2.85 8.13
CA LEU A 193 -10.77 3.76 7.66
C LEU A 193 -11.37 4.87 6.77
N ARG A 194 -12.24 4.50 5.81
CA ARG A 194 -13.03 5.44 4.99
C ARG A 194 -13.80 6.44 5.82
N ALA A 195 -14.54 5.96 6.82
CA ALA A 195 -15.32 6.82 7.71
C ALA A 195 -14.44 7.82 8.47
N SER A 196 -13.21 7.42 8.83
CA SER A 196 -12.25 8.28 9.52
C SER A 196 -11.42 9.20 8.61
N CYS A 197 -11.46 8.98 7.29
CA CYS A 197 -10.62 9.68 6.29
C CYS A 197 -11.50 10.32 5.21
N ILE A 198 -12.44 11.17 5.60
CA ILE A 198 -13.38 11.81 4.68
C ILE A 198 -12.64 12.60 3.59
N GLY A 199 -13.06 12.43 2.34
CA GLY A 199 -12.45 13.07 1.17
C GLY A 199 -11.26 12.29 0.57
N VAL A 200 -10.74 11.28 1.27
CA VAL A 200 -9.68 10.40 0.75
C VAL A 200 -10.33 9.24 -0.03
N PRO A 201 -9.98 8.99 -1.30
CA PRO A 201 -10.65 8.00 -2.15
C PRO A 201 -10.18 6.56 -1.88
N ILE A 202 -10.43 6.06 -0.67
CA ILE A 202 -10.00 4.74 -0.24
C ILE A 202 -10.88 3.66 -0.88
N GLN A 203 -10.27 2.63 -1.48
CA GLN A 203 -10.98 1.51 -2.09
C GLN A 203 -10.81 0.16 -1.41
#